data_AF-A0A947WKN6-F1
#
_entry.id   AF-A0A947WKN6-F1
#
_cell.length_a   1.000
_cell.length_b   1.000
_cell.length_c   1.000
_cell.angle_alpha   90.00
_cell.angle_beta   90.00
_cell.angle_gamma   90.00
#
_symmetry.space_group_name_H-M   'P 1'
#
loop_
_entity.id
_entity.type
_entity.pdbx_description
1 polymer ?
#
loop_
_entity_poly.entity_id
_entity_poly.type
_entity_poly.pdbx_seq_one_letter_code
_entity_poly.pdbx_strand_id
1 'polypeptide(L)'
;MIREIFCSSEAEKSEPVIKILKGSEALEESKKNPFYDEYHWGLADWEDGKLYLPESDQAISWVIAVHEIGHLVKEGRFDLSESDFDSVKAEEKRAWQQGWGYLKKYISEYYPNEPEVLVAIEEVKKVIEDEMIAIVELSKPFYEGALEDITVSRVNFAETELGKQIKQRIDGFKRLVRNKTAEINQLQLNEQVDWDKYIGVVKKALLDIERDNEIFESQKDNN
;
A
#
# COMPACT_ATOMS: atom_id res chain seq x y z
N MET A 1 22.00 41.46 22.73
CA MET A 1 20.75 41.83 22.03
C MET A 1 20.50 40.72 21.02
N ILE A 2 19.65 39.75 21.40
CA ILE A 2 19.38 38.53 20.64
C ILE A 2 18.49 38.91 19.46
N ARG A 3 18.93 38.62 18.23
CA ARG A 3 18.07 38.70 17.04
C ARG A 3 17.20 37.46 17.04
N GLU A 4 15.92 37.66 17.32
CA GLU A 4 14.87 36.70 17.00
C GLU A 4 14.87 36.51 15.48
N ILE A 5 15.23 35.31 15.03
CA ILE A 5 14.94 34.84 13.68
C ILE A 5 13.50 34.33 13.74
N PHE A 6 12.58 35.18 13.32
CA PHE A 6 11.23 34.79 12.91
C PHE A 6 11.35 33.94 11.64
N CYS A 7 11.26 32.61 11.78
CA CYS A 7 10.82 31.75 10.68
C CYS A 7 9.29 31.64 10.77
N SER A 8 8.58 32.61 10.18
CA SER A 8 7.23 32.39 9.66
C SER A 8 7.39 31.78 8.26
N SER A 9 6.74 30.73 7.81
CA SER A 9 5.45 30.14 8.18
C SER A 9 5.36 28.74 7.56
N GLU A 10 5.44 27.68 8.34
CA GLU A 10 4.82 26.40 7.93
C GLU A 10 3.35 26.53 8.30
N ALA A 11 2.51 26.88 7.33
CA ALA A 11 1.09 26.59 7.49
C ALA A 11 1.00 25.07 7.61
N GLU A 12 0.74 24.54 8.81
CA GLU A 12 0.46 23.11 9.00
C GLU A 12 -0.62 22.73 7.98
N LYS A 13 -0.24 21.96 6.95
CA LYS A 13 -1.20 21.44 5.98
C LYS A 13 -2.20 20.62 6.79
N SER A 14 -3.46 21.05 6.80
CA SER A 14 -4.52 20.34 7.53
C SER A 14 -5.03 19.12 6.76
N GLU A 15 -4.77 19.05 5.45
CA GLU A 15 -5.23 18.00 4.56
C GLU A 15 -4.10 17.64 3.57
N PRO A 16 -3.86 16.34 3.31
CA PRO A 16 -2.91 15.91 2.30
C PRO A 16 -3.38 16.30 0.90
N VAL A 17 -2.43 16.52 0.00
CA VAL A 17 -2.69 16.73 -1.44
C VAL A 17 -3.28 15.46 -2.06
N ILE A 18 -2.85 14.29 -1.58
CA ILE A 18 -3.29 12.99 -2.08
C ILE A 18 -4.73 12.70 -1.64
N LYS A 19 -5.61 12.48 -2.63
CA LYS A 19 -7.00 12.08 -2.40
C LYS A 19 -7.11 10.58 -2.19
N ILE A 20 -7.63 10.17 -1.03
CA ILE A 20 -7.95 8.78 -0.73
C ILE A 20 -9.31 8.40 -1.33
N LEU A 21 -9.35 7.31 -2.09
CA LEU A 21 -10.51 6.73 -2.75
C LEU A 21 -10.67 5.27 -2.31
N LYS A 22 -11.89 4.74 -2.41
CA LYS A 22 -12.14 3.32 -2.15
C LYS A 22 -11.67 2.48 -3.33
N GLY A 23 -11.17 1.28 -3.06
CA GLY A 23 -10.78 0.32 -4.10
C GLY A 23 -11.93 -0.02 -5.06
N SER A 24 -13.18 -0.03 -4.58
CA SER A 24 -14.39 -0.21 -5.39
C SER A 24 -14.65 0.93 -6.38
N GLU A 25 -14.07 2.11 -6.14
CA GLU A 25 -14.10 3.27 -7.03
C GLU A 25 -12.98 3.25 -8.09
N ALA A 26 -12.19 2.17 -8.15
CA ALA A 26 -11.19 1.99 -9.21
C ALA A 26 -11.80 2.12 -10.61
N LEU A 27 -10.99 2.61 -11.54
CA LEU A 27 -11.37 2.76 -12.95
C LEU A 27 -11.84 1.42 -13.54
N GLU A 28 -12.82 1.47 -14.46
CA GLU A 28 -13.35 0.27 -15.12
C GLU A 28 -12.29 -0.53 -15.88
N GLU A 29 -11.22 0.13 -16.32
CA GLU A 29 -10.06 -0.54 -16.93
C GLU A 29 -9.28 -1.38 -15.93
N SER A 30 -9.10 -0.90 -14.70
CA SER A 30 -8.49 -1.66 -13.62
C SER A 30 -9.31 -2.89 -13.26
N LYS A 31 -10.65 -2.76 -13.25
CA LYS A 31 -11.58 -3.88 -12.98
C LYS A 31 -11.58 -4.96 -14.06
N LYS A 32 -11.08 -4.67 -15.27
CA LYS A 32 -10.89 -5.67 -16.34
C LYS A 32 -9.63 -6.50 -16.16
N ASN A 33 -8.74 -6.14 -15.22
CA ASN A 33 -7.57 -6.96 -14.90
C ASN A 33 -8.05 -8.31 -14.33
N PRO A 34 -7.63 -9.47 -14.89
CA PRO A 34 -8.03 -10.78 -14.38
C PRO A 34 -7.59 -11.06 -12.93
N PHE A 35 -6.64 -10.27 -12.41
CA PHE A 35 -6.15 -10.33 -11.04
C PHE A 35 -6.80 -9.30 -10.10
N TYR A 36 -7.74 -8.48 -10.59
CA TYR A 36 -8.49 -7.55 -9.74
C TYR A 36 -9.37 -8.32 -8.73
N ASP A 37 -9.31 -7.89 -7.47
CA ASP A 37 -10.22 -8.33 -6.40
C ASP A 37 -10.48 -7.15 -5.45
N GLU A 38 -11.74 -6.73 -5.35
CA GLU A 38 -12.17 -5.60 -4.52
C GLU A 38 -11.81 -5.76 -3.04
N TYR A 39 -11.63 -7.00 -2.57
CA TYR A 39 -11.35 -7.31 -1.18
C TYR A 39 -10.03 -6.70 -0.71
N HIS A 40 -9.01 -6.66 -1.58
CA HIS A 40 -7.66 -6.20 -1.25
C HIS A 40 -7.07 -5.25 -2.29
N TRP A 41 -7.88 -4.75 -3.24
CA TRP A 41 -7.39 -3.83 -4.27
C TRP A 41 -6.90 -2.52 -3.66
N GLY A 42 -5.61 -2.25 -3.84
CA GLY A 42 -4.95 -0.99 -3.55
C GLY A 42 -4.22 -0.49 -4.80
N LEU A 43 -4.02 0.83 -4.87
CA LEU A 43 -3.18 1.43 -5.90
C LEU A 43 -2.73 2.83 -5.49
N ALA A 44 -1.42 3.04 -5.47
CA ALA A 44 -0.79 4.35 -5.35
C ALA A 44 0.02 4.70 -6.62
N ASP A 45 0.26 5.99 -6.82
CA ASP A 45 1.23 6.54 -7.78
C ASP A 45 0.97 6.23 -9.28
N TRP A 46 -0.20 5.67 -9.61
CA TRP A 46 -0.64 5.46 -10.99
C TRP A 46 -1.39 6.67 -11.57
N GLU A 47 -2.27 7.28 -10.78
CA GLU A 47 -2.94 8.54 -11.09
C GLU A 47 -2.43 9.62 -10.14
N ASP A 48 -1.97 10.74 -10.72
CA ASP A 48 -1.44 11.85 -9.94
C ASP A 48 -2.44 12.32 -8.86
N GLY A 49 -1.95 12.44 -7.63
CA GLY A 49 -2.73 12.86 -6.47
C GLY A 49 -3.82 11.89 -6.01
N LYS A 50 -3.79 10.59 -6.37
CA LYS A 50 -4.77 9.60 -5.91
C LYS A 50 -4.14 8.40 -5.20
N LEU A 51 -4.85 7.92 -4.19
CA LEU A 51 -4.56 6.69 -3.45
C LEU A 51 -5.85 5.87 -3.32
N TYR A 52 -5.86 4.68 -3.90
CA TYR A 52 -6.97 3.73 -3.75
C TYR A 52 -6.68 2.74 -2.63
N LEU A 53 -7.61 2.58 -1.69
CA LEU A 53 -7.48 1.66 -0.56
C LEU A 53 -8.72 0.78 -0.41
N PRO A 54 -8.57 -0.50 -0.01
CA PRO A 54 -9.72 -1.38 0.17
C PRO A 54 -10.56 -0.94 1.37
N GLU A 55 -11.87 -0.84 1.18
CA GLU A 55 -12.85 -0.72 2.26
C GLU A 55 -13.32 -2.12 2.64
N SER A 56 -12.43 -2.88 3.28
CA SER A 56 -12.62 -4.32 3.53
C SER A 56 -12.66 -4.58 5.04
N ASP A 57 -12.19 -5.76 5.46
CA ASP A 57 -11.88 -5.96 6.86
C ASP A 57 -10.70 -5.11 7.33
N GLN A 58 -10.65 -4.85 8.63
CA GLN A 58 -9.64 -3.98 9.24
C GLN A 58 -8.21 -4.48 8.98
N ALA A 59 -7.98 -5.79 9.03
CA ALA A 59 -6.66 -6.37 8.74
C ALA A 59 -6.18 -6.02 7.33
N ILE A 60 -6.96 -6.35 6.29
CA ILE A 60 -6.59 -6.03 4.91
C ILE A 60 -6.50 -4.53 4.69
N SER A 61 -7.44 -3.76 5.23
CA SER A 61 -7.46 -2.31 5.05
C SER A 61 -6.18 -1.66 5.58
N TRP A 62 -5.72 -2.05 6.78
CA TRP A 62 -4.44 -1.56 7.31
C TRP A 62 -3.25 -2.04 6.52
N VAL A 63 -3.19 -3.33 6.20
CA VAL A 63 -2.02 -3.93 5.58
C VAL A 63 -1.83 -3.44 4.15
N ILE A 64 -2.89 -3.33 3.35
CA ILE A 64 -2.79 -2.76 2.01
C ILE A 64 -2.44 -1.27 2.08
N ALA A 65 -3.00 -0.50 3.03
CA ALA A 65 -2.56 0.89 3.23
C ALA A 65 -1.07 1.00 3.52
N VAL A 66 -0.50 0.10 4.32
CA VAL A 66 0.95 0.07 4.57
C VAL A 66 1.73 -0.04 3.26
N HIS A 67 1.32 -0.91 2.35
CA HIS A 67 2.00 -1.06 1.08
C HIS A 67 1.83 0.18 0.19
N GLU A 68 0.59 0.60 -0.05
CA GLU A 68 0.30 1.66 -1.01
C GLU A 68 0.86 3.01 -0.59
N ILE A 69 0.81 3.37 0.70
CA ILE A 69 1.46 4.61 1.15
C ILE A 69 2.99 4.52 1.10
N GLY A 70 3.54 3.30 1.17
CA GLY A 70 4.96 3.05 1.02
C GLY A 70 5.50 3.47 -0.35
N HIS A 71 4.73 3.24 -1.42
CA HIS A 71 5.06 3.69 -2.78
C HIS A 71 5.14 5.22 -2.89
N LEU A 72 4.44 5.95 -2.01
CA LEU A 72 4.44 7.41 -1.99
C LEU A 72 5.70 8.00 -1.32
N VAL A 73 6.50 7.19 -0.60
CA VAL A 73 7.73 7.66 0.06
C VAL A 73 8.86 7.72 -0.96
N LYS A 74 9.42 8.92 -1.18
CA LYS A 74 10.48 9.13 -2.19
C LYS A 74 11.87 8.70 -1.71
N GLU A 75 12.13 8.75 -0.41
CA GLU A 75 13.43 8.39 0.14
C GLU A 75 13.78 6.92 -0.14
N GLY A 76 14.91 6.68 -0.80
CA GLY A 76 15.38 5.34 -1.13
C GLY A 76 14.51 4.59 -2.15
N ARG A 77 13.60 5.28 -2.84
CA ARG A 77 12.79 4.71 -3.93
C ARG A 77 13.68 4.28 -5.09
N PHE A 78 13.40 3.12 -5.67
CA PHE A 78 14.12 2.63 -6.84
C PHE A 78 13.54 3.25 -8.12
N ASP A 79 14.42 3.67 -9.04
CA ASP A 79 14.00 4.07 -10.39
C ASP A 79 13.59 2.81 -11.17
N LEU A 80 12.29 2.61 -11.33
CA LEU A 80 11.74 1.44 -12.00
C LEU A 80 11.98 1.55 -13.51
N SER A 81 12.63 0.54 -14.09
CA SER A 81 12.59 0.29 -15.53
C SER A 81 11.71 -0.93 -15.79
N GLU A 82 10.85 -0.89 -16.80
CA GLU A 82 9.91 -1.96 -17.12
C GLU A 82 10.59 -3.32 -17.38
N SER A 83 11.88 -3.31 -17.72
CA SER A 83 12.69 -4.50 -17.98
C SER A 83 13.48 -5.02 -16.77
N ASP A 84 13.50 -4.30 -15.64
CA ASP A 84 14.26 -4.70 -14.45
C ASP A 84 13.35 -5.23 -13.35
N PHE A 85 13.04 -6.52 -13.45
CA PHE A 85 12.23 -7.23 -12.46
C PHE A 85 12.81 -7.17 -11.05
N ASP A 86 14.14 -7.16 -10.90
CA ASP A 86 14.77 -7.14 -9.58
C ASP A 86 14.58 -5.79 -8.90
N SER A 87 14.62 -4.69 -9.65
CA SER A 87 14.26 -3.35 -9.16
C SER A 87 12.78 -3.24 -8.79
N VAL A 88 11.88 -3.79 -9.59
CA VAL A 88 10.43 -3.86 -9.26
C VAL A 88 10.24 -4.61 -7.93
N LYS A 89 10.81 -5.80 -7.81
CA LYS A 89 10.74 -6.60 -6.59
C LYS A 89 11.33 -5.89 -5.37
N ALA A 90 12.43 -5.16 -5.54
CA ALA A 90 13.06 -4.39 -4.47
C ALA A 90 12.15 -3.24 -3.99
N GLU A 91 11.50 -2.53 -4.92
CA GLU A 91 10.55 -1.47 -4.59
C GLU A 91 9.30 -2.01 -3.90
N GLU A 92 8.72 -3.12 -4.40
CA GLU A 92 7.60 -3.80 -3.77
C GLU A 92 7.89 -4.14 -2.31
N LYS A 93 9.10 -4.65 -2.01
CA LYS A 93 9.56 -4.93 -0.64
C LYS A 93 9.79 -3.66 0.19
N ARG A 94 10.38 -2.63 -0.41
CA ARG A 94 10.66 -1.36 0.27
C ARG A 94 9.38 -0.70 0.75
N ALA A 95 8.35 -0.68 -0.09
CA ALA A 95 7.07 -0.05 0.19
C ALA A 95 6.46 -0.54 1.53
N TRP A 96 6.46 -1.85 1.79
CA TRP A 96 5.98 -2.42 3.06
C TRP A 96 6.68 -1.86 4.29
N GLN A 97 8.00 -1.71 4.23
CA GLN A 97 8.80 -1.21 5.35
C GLN A 97 8.58 0.28 5.57
N GLN A 98 8.59 1.05 4.48
CA GLN A 98 8.43 2.50 4.52
C GLN A 98 7.04 2.87 5.02
N GLY A 99 5.98 2.35 4.41
CA GLY A 99 4.63 2.68 4.84
C GLY A 99 4.32 2.22 6.26
N TRP A 100 4.91 1.10 6.74
CA TRP A 100 4.76 0.69 8.15
C TRP A 100 5.38 1.73 9.09
N GLY A 101 6.54 2.29 8.72
CA GLY A 101 7.22 3.34 9.47
C GLY A 101 6.35 4.56 9.74
N TYR A 102 5.52 4.96 8.76
CA TYR A 102 4.58 6.07 8.89
C TYR A 102 3.28 5.68 9.59
N LEU A 103 2.62 4.61 9.14
CA LEU A 103 1.27 4.28 9.60
C LEU A 103 1.21 3.89 11.07
N LYS A 104 2.22 3.15 11.55
CA LYS A 104 2.27 2.66 12.95
C LYS A 104 2.24 3.77 14.00
N LYS A 105 2.62 5.01 13.63
CA LYS A 105 2.58 6.19 14.52
C LYS A 105 1.15 6.55 14.94
N TYR A 106 0.16 6.21 14.10
CA TYR A 106 -1.21 6.72 14.21
C TYR A 106 -2.27 5.63 14.37
N ILE A 107 -1.97 4.36 14.08
CA ILE A 107 -2.94 3.24 14.21
C ILE A 107 -3.56 3.17 15.61
N SER A 108 -2.81 3.51 16.67
CA SER A 108 -3.32 3.52 18.04
C SER A 108 -4.48 4.50 18.26
N GLU A 109 -4.62 5.54 17.42
CA GLU A 109 -5.79 6.42 17.47
C GLU A 109 -7.06 5.70 16.99
N TYR A 110 -6.91 4.70 16.13
CA TYR A 110 -8.02 3.84 15.76
C TYR A 110 -8.38 2.87 16.91
N TYR A 111 -7.38 2.41 17.67
CA TYR A 111 -7.54 1.45 18.76
C TYR A 111 -7.04 2.02 20.11
N PRO A 112 -7.69 3.06 20.67
CA PRO A 112 -7.14 3.85 21.77
C PRO A 112 -6.90 3.07 23.07
N ASN A 113 -7.56 1.92 23.25
CA ASN A 113 -7.48 1.11 24.46
C ASN A 113 -6.99 -0.32 24.21
N GLU A 114 -6.47 -0.61 23.00
CA GLU A 114 -6.14 -1.97 22.56
C GLU A 114 -4.76 -2.01 21.88
N PRO A 115 -3.67 -1.73 22.63
CA PRO A 115 -2.31 -1.68 22.07
C PRO A 115 -1.85 -3.00 21.44
N GLU A 116 -2.41 -4.13 21.87
CA GLU A 116 -2.17 -5.45 21.31
C GLU A 116 -2.58 -5.57 19.84
N VAL A 117 -3.53 -4.74 19.38
CA VAL A 117 -4.00 -4.74 18.00
C VAL A 117 -2.89 -4.31 17.04
N LEU A 118 -2.01 -3.40 17.47
CA LEU A 118 -0.87 -2.98 16.64
C LEU A 118 0.08 -4.15 16.36
N VAL A 119 0.35 -4.97 17.39
CA VAL A 119 1.17 -6.17 17.25
C VAL A 119 0.48 -7.18 16.33
N ALA A 120 -0.83 -7.35 16.48
CA ALA A 120 -1.62 -8.22 15.63
C ALA A 120 -1.62 -7.80 14.16
N ILE A 121 -1.78 -6.50 13.88
CA ILE A 121 -1.67 -5.94 12.53
C ILE A 121 -0.28 -6.20 11.96
N GLU A 122 0.78 -6.04 12.75
CA GLU A 122 2.14 -6.34 12.30
C GLU A 122 2.35 -7.82 11.96
N GLU A 123 1.76 -8.73 12.72
CA GLU A 123 1.78 -10.16 12.41
C GLU A 123 1.00 -10.51 11.14
N VAL A 124 -0.19 -9.91 10.96
CA VAL A 124 -1.00 -10.10 9.75
C VAL A 124 -0.30 -9.50 8.52
N LYS A 125 0.35 -8.34 8.68
CA LYS A 125 1.15 -7.69 7.65
C LYS A 125 2.22 -8.63 7.11
N LYS A 126 3.01 -9.28 7.98
CA LYS A 126 4.09 -10.19 7.56
C LYS A 126 3.56 -11.32 6.67
N VAL A 127 2.42 -11.91 7.04
CA VAL A 127 1.80 -13.00 6.28
C VAL A 127 1.33 -12.54 4.90
N ILE A 128 0.71 -11.36 4.81
CA ILE A 128 0.25 -10.80 3.53
C ILE A 128 1.43 -10.32 2.69
N GLU A 129 2.43 -9.68 3.30
CA GLU A 129 3.68 -9.26 2.64
C GLU A 129 4.37 -10.45 1.98
N ASP A 130 4.56 -11.55 2.70
CA ASP A 130 5.17 -12.77 2.16
C ASP A 130 4.37 -13.34 0.97
N GLU A 131 3.03 -13.36 1.08
CA GLU A 131 2.15 -13.87 0.02
C GLU A 131 2.14 -12.95 -1.21
N MET A 132 2.13 -11.64 -1.02
CA MET A 132 2.21 -10.64 -2.10
C MET A 132 3.57 -10.71 -2.81
N ILE A 133 4.66 -10.83 -2.07
CA ILE A 133 6.00 -11.02 -2.67
C ILE A 133 6.09 -12.33 -3.44
N ALA A 134 5.48 -13.41 -2.96
CA ALA A 134 5.40 -14.66 -3.71
C ALA A 134 4.60 -14.48 -5.03
N ILE A 135 3.53 -13.69 -5.02
CA ILE A 135 2.78 -13.31 -6.24
C ILE A 135 3.66 -12.50 -7.19
N VAL A 136 4.40 -11.50 -6.70
CA VAL A 136 5.36 -10.72 -7.50
C VAL A 136 6.38 -11.64 -8.16
N GLU A 137 6.95 -12.60 -7.43
CA GLU A 137 7.89 -13.58 -7.99
C GLU A 137 7.28 -14.43 -9.12
N LEU A 138 6.03 -14.89 -8.95
CA LEU A 138 5.32 -15.64 -10.00
C LEU A 138 5.05 -14.79 -11.25
N SER A 139 4.96 -13.47 -11.11
CA SER A 139 4.73 -12.54 -12.21
C SER A 139 5.98 -12.27 -13.05
N LYS A 140 7.17 -12.72 -12.63
CA LYS A 140 8.44 -12.44 -13.34
C LYS A 140 8.39 -12.67 -14.86
N PRO A 141 7.86 -13.80 -15.38
CA PRO A 141 7.83 -14.04 -16.82
C PRO A 141 6.93 -13.06 -17.59
N PHE A 142 5.98 -12.40 -16.91
CA PHE A 142 5.17 -11.35 -17.51
C PHE A 142 6.00 -10.10 -17.82
N TYR A 143 6.94 -9.74 -16.93
CA TYR A 143 7.85 -8.59 -17.11
C TYR A 143 8.99 -8.87 -18.10
N GLU A 144 9.41 -10.14 -18.21
CA GLU A 144 10.47 -10.55 -19.15
C GLU A 144 9.95 -10.81 -20.58
N GLY A 145 8.63 -10.82 -20.78
CA GLY A 145 7.98 -11.05 -22.07
C GLY A 145 7.91 -9.80 -22.95
N ALA A 146 7.83 -9.98 -24.26
CA ALA A 146 7.49 -8.87 -25.17
C ALA A 146 6.02 -8.48 -24.96
N LEU A 147 5.78 -7.34 -24.31
CA LEU A 147 4.44 -6.79 -24.10
C LEU A 147 3.99 -6.06 -25.38
N GLU A 148 3.00 -6.61 -26.10
CA GLU A 148 2.36 -5.89 -27.21
C GLU A 148 1.28 -4.94 -26.68
N ASP A 149 0.20 -5.50 -26.13
CA ASP A 149 -0.89 -4.79 -25.47
C ASP A 149 -0.99 -5.32 -24.03
N ILE A 150 -0.99 -4.42 -23.04
CA ILE A 150 -0.97 -4.82 -21.62
C ILE A 150 -2.25 -5.57 -21.21
N THR A 151 -3.39 -5.22 -21.78
CA THR A 151 -4.67 -5.87 -21.49
C THR A 151 -4.69 -7.28 -22.05
N VAL A 152 -4.30 -7.45 -23.32
CA VAL A 152 -4.21 -8.76 -23.98
C VAL A 152 -3.14 -9.62 -23.30
N SER A 153 -1.99 -9.05 -22.99
CA SER A 153 -0.91 -9.73 -22.28
C SER A 153 -1.36 -10.25 -20.92
N ARG A 154 -2.11 -9.46 -20.13
CA ARG A 154 -2.64 -9.87 -18.82
C ARG A 154 -3.63 -11.02 -18.94
N VAL A 155 -4.56 -10.95 -19.89
CA VAL A 155 -5.54 -12.02 -20.15
C VAL A 155 -4.82 -13.31 -20.56
N ASN A 156 -3.87 -13.22 -21.49
CA ASN A 156 -3.09 -14.39 -21.92
C ASN A 156 -2.26 -14.97 -20.77
N PHE A 157 -1.64 -14.12 -19.96
CA PHE A 157 -0.85 -14.55 -18.82
C PHE A 157 -1.71 -15.24 -17.75
N ALA A 158 -2.92 -14.74 -17.49
CA ALA A 158 -3.86 -15.37 -16.55
C ALA A 158 -4.23 -16.82 -16.93
N GLU A 159 -4.19 -17.16 -18.22
CA GLU A 159 -4.45 -18.52 -18.70
C GLU A 159 -3.26 -19.48 -18.54
N THR A 160 -2.06 -18.96 -18.28
CA THR A 160 -0.88 -19.78 -18.00
C THR A 160 -0.98 -20.47 -16.65
N GLU A 161 -0.15 -21.49 -16.42
CA GLU A 161 -0.08 -22.16 -15.12
C GLU A 161 0.33 -21.20 -13.99
N LEU A 162 1.26 -20.27 -14.25
CA LEU A 162 1.68 -19.25 -13.28
C LEU A 162 0.56 -18.24 -13.01
N GLY A 163 -0.15 -17.78 -14.04
CA GLY A 163 -1.31 -16.91 -13.89
C GLY A 163 -2.41 -17.56 -13.06
N LYS A 164 -2.70 -18.84 -13.29
CA LYS A 164 -3.65 -19.63 -12.48
C LYS A 164 -3.21 -19.75 -11.03
N GLN A 165 -1.91 -19.96 -10.77
CA GLN A 165 -1.36 -19.98 -9.41
C GLN A 165 -1.52 -18.62 -8.71
N ILE A 166 -1.22 -17.52 -9.40
CA ILE A 166 -1.44 -16.16 -8.87
C ILE A 166 -2.92 -15.96 -8.52
N LYS A 167 -3.83 -16.31 -9.44
CA LYS A 167 -5.27 -16.16 -9.20
C LYS A 167 -5.74 -16.96 -7.98
N GLN A 168 -5.27 -18.20 -7.82
CA GLN A 168 -5.59 -19.02 -6.65
C GLN A 168 -5.09 -18.42 -5.32
N ARG A 169 -3.91 -17.78 -5.33
CA ARG A 169 -3.36 -17.08 -4.17
C ARG A 169 -4.18 -15.85 -3.81
N ILE A 170 -4.48 -15.02 -4.80
CA ILE A 170 -5.36 -13.84 -4.70
C ILE A 170 -6.73 -14.22 -4.12
N ASP A 171 -7.40 -15.21 -4.72
CA ASP A 171 -8.71 -15.71 -4.24
C ASP A 171 -8.63 -16.33 -2.83
N GLY A 172 -7.43 -16.72 -2.41
CA GLY A 172 -7.11 -17.28 -1.11
C GLY A 172 -6.90 -16.25 0.01
N PHE A 173 -6.68 -14.98 -0.31
CA PHE A 173 -6.28 -13.96 0.68
C PHE A 173 -7.26 -13.84 1.84
N LYS A 174 -8.57 -13.79 1.54
CA LYS A 174 -9.59 -13.67 2.57
C LYS A 174 -9.57 -14.81 3.58
N ARG A 175 -9.29 -16.03 3.11
CA ARG A 175 -9.15 -17.20 3.98
C ARG A 175 -7.85 -17.12 4.77
N LEU A 176 -6.75 -16.71 4.15
CA LEU A 176 -5.46 -16.53 4.79
C LEU A 176 -5.56 -15.57 5.99
N VAL A 177 -6.14 -14.39 5.78
CA VAL A 177 -6.32 -13.37 6.83
C VAL A 177 -7.22 -13.86 7.96
N ARG A 178 -8.35 -14.48 7.64
CA ARG A 178 -9.26 -15.05 8.65
C ARG A 178 -8.59 -16.12 9.50
N ASN A 179 -7.78 -16.98 8.89
CA ASN A 179 -7.04 -17.99 9.61
C ASN A 179 -6.00 -17.35 10.55
N LYS A 180 -5.24 -16.37 10.06
CA LYS A 180 -4.19 -15.72 10.87
C LYS A 180 -4.78 -14.91 12.04
N THR A 181 -5.86 -14.16 11.80
CA THR A 181 -6.55 -13.40 12.86
C THR A 181 -7.18 -14.33 13.90
N ALA A 182 -7.68 -15.50 13.51
CA ALA A 182 -8.14 -16.52 14.44
C ALA A 182 -6.99 -17.13 15.28
N GLU A 183 -5.86 -17.45 14.63
CA GLU A 183 -4.66 -17.99 15.29
C GLU A 183 -4.15 -17.06 16.42
N ILE A 184 -4.14 -15.76 16.17
CA ILE A 184 -3.65 -14.74 17.12
C ILE A 184 -4.76 -14.22 18.06
N ASN A 185 -5.96 -14.79 18.02
CA ASN A 185 -7.13 -14.40 18.81
C ASN A 185 -7.56 -12.93 18.63
N GLN A 186 -7.45 -12.39 17.42
CA GLN A 186 -7.79 -11.01 17.07
C GLN A 186 -8.89 -10.97 16.00
N LEU A 187 -10.00 -11.64 16.29
CA LEU A 187 -11.10 -11.79 15.34
C LEU A 187 -11.76 -10.45 14.95
N GLN A 188 -11.65 -9.43 15.80
CA GLN A 188 -12.12 -8.08 15.48
C GLN A 188 -11.48 -7.50 14.22
N LEU A 189 -10.28 -7.95 13.86
CA LEU A 189 -9.62 -7.53 12.62
C LEU A 189 -10.32 -8.04 11.35
N ASN A 190 -11.28 -8.98 11.48
CA ASN A 190 -12.14 -9.43 10.38
C ASN A 190 -13.42 -8.59 10.24
N GLU A 191 -13.65 -7.63 11.12
CA GLU A 191 -14.77 -6.70 11.01
C GLU A 191 -14.49 -5.68 9.92
N GLN A 192 -15.57 -5.17 9.32
CA GLN A 192 -15.50 -4.08 8.36
C GLN A 192 -14.78 -2.88 8.98
N VAL A 193 -13.91 -2.24 8.20
CA VAL A 193 -13.25 -1.01 8.64
C VAL A 193 -14.27 0.14 8.76
N ASP A 194 -14.16 0.94 9.82
CA ASP A 194 -14.80 2.26 9.90
C ASP A 194 -14.03 3.19 8.97
N TRP A 195 -14.58 3.41 7.77
CA TRP A 195 -13.92 4.14 6.70
C TRP A 195 -13.47 5.53 7.12
N ASP A 196 -14.32 6.32 7.78
CA ASP A 196 -14.02 7.70 8.14
C ASP A 196 -12.90 7.78 9.18
N LYS A 197 -12.94 6.88 10.17
CA LYS A 197 -11.90 6.79 11.19
C LYS A 197 -10.58 6.29 10.61
N TYR A 198 -10.65 5.32 9.71
CA TYR A 198 -9.49 4.76 9.00
C TYR A 198 -8.80 5.79 8.11
N ILE A 199 -9.54 6.50 7.24
CA ILE A 199 -8.94 7.54 6.40
C ILE A 199 -8.39 8.68 7.24
N GLY A 200 -8.98 9.00 8.39
CA GLY A 200 -8.45 10.01 9.31
C GLY A 200 -7.03 9.69 9.79
N VAL A 201 -6.75 8.42 10.07
CA VAL A 201 -5.41 7.93 10.42
C VAL A 201 -4.47 7.95 9.21
N VAL A 202 -4.93 7.46 8.06
CA VAL A 202 -4.10 7.44 6.83
C VAL A 202 -3.70 8.85 6.40
N LYS A 203 -4.60 9.84 6.48
CA LYS A 203 -4.31 11.24 6.17
C LYS A 203 -3.15 11.80 6.99
N LYS A 204 -3.05 11.44 8.27
CA LYS A 204 -1.92 11.88 9.12
C LYS A 204 -0.60 11.29 8.65
N ALA A 205 -0.60 10.01 8.27
CA ALA A 205 0.57 9.39 7.67
C ALA A 205 0.96 10.07 6.33
N LEU A 206 -0.02 10.40 5.49
CA LEU A 206 0.22 11.11 4.22
C LEU A 206 0.81 12.51 4.42
N LEU A 207 0.31 13.27 5.41
CA LEU A 207 0.86 14.59 5.75
C LEU A 207 2.34 14.52 6.15
N ASP A 208 2.69 13.53 6.96
CA ASP A 208 4.09 13.25 7.33
C ASP A 208 4.92 12.90 6.08
N ILE A 209 4.43 12.02 5.21
CA ILE A 209 5.11 11.62 3.96
C ILE A 209 5.33 12.81 3.03
N GLU A 210 4.30 13.64 2.83
CA GLU A 210 4.39 14.82 1.96
C GLU A 210 5.44 15.82 2.46
N ARG A 211 5.46 16.09 3.77
CA ARG A 211 6.48 16.95 4.38
C ARG A 211 7.88 16.37 4.19
N ASP A 212 8.06 15.09 4.49
CA ASP A 212 9.38 14.45 4.45
C ASP A 212 9.87 14.34 2.99
N ASN A 213 8.97 14.14 2.02
CA ASN A 213 9.25 14.19 0.58
C ASN A 213 9.67 15.58 0.10
N GLU A 214 9.03 16.66 0.58
CA GLU A 214 9.42 18.05 0.24
C GLU A 214 10.85 18.35 0.74
N ILE A 215 11.16 17.91 1.96
CA ILE A 215 12.50 18.03 2.54
C ILE A 215 13.51 17.27 1.68
N PHE A 216 13.22 16.02 1.32
CA PHE A 216 14.09 15.18 0.51
C PHE A 216 14.42 15.81 -0.86
N GLU A 217 13.43 16.35 -1.56
CA GLU A 217 13.66 17.02 -2.85
C GLU A 217 14.48 18.30 -2.70
N SER A 218 14.21 19.10 -1.67
CA SER A 218 14.99 20.32 -1.41
C SER A 218 16.47 20.04 -1.13
N GLN A 219 16.80 18.85 -0.62
CA GLN A 219 18.18 18.43 -0.37
C GLN A 219 18.88 17.90 -1.63
N LYS A 220 18.12 17.37 -2.60
CA LYS A 220 18.66 16.97 -3.91
C LYS A 220 19.08 18.17 -4.75
N ASP A 221 18.31 19.25 -4.73
CA ASP A 221 18.58 20.46 -5.52
C ASP A 221 19.82 21.25 -5.03
N ASN A 222 20.31 20.95 -3.82
CA ASN A 222 21.43 21.65 -3.18
C ASN A 222 22.75 20.88 -3.20
N ASN A 223 22.80 19.68 -3.82
CA ASN A 223 24.00 18.85 -3.99
C ASN A 223 24.35 18.67 -5.47
#